data_AF-A0A954W198-F1
#
_entry.id   AF-A0A954W198-F1
#
_cell.length_a   1.000
_cell.length_b   1.000
_cell.length_c   1.000
_cell.angle_alpha   90.00
_cell.angle_beta   90.00
_cell.angle_gamma   90.00
#
_symmetry.space_group_name_H-M   'P 1'
#
loop_
_entity.id
_entity.type
_entity.pdbx_description
1 polymer ?
#
loop_
_entity_poly.entity_id
_entity_poly.type
_entity_poly.pdbx_seq_one_letter_code
_entity_poly.pdbx_strand_id
1 'polypeptide(L)'
;HLELPDPVSKGCYYLESPTDQRAIFVIPWKGHTMLGTTETVHHQAPEFARPLEKEQSYLLDVYQHFFPNRSTEVLDQWAGLRVLPAATGAAFKRSRETQLPVDDPREPRILSIFGGKLTAYRATAEKVVKILAPSLPQRNRIARTNQLPLKPVPNQS
;
A
#
# COMPACT_ATOMS: atom_id res chain seq x y z
N HIS A 1 3.57 5.88 8.54
CA HIS A 1 2.41 5.70 9.43
C HIS A 1 2.91 5.88 10.84
N LEU A 2 2.04 6.37 11.72
CA LEU A 2 2.28 6.48 13.15
C LEU A 2 1.28 5.60 13.89
N GLU A 3 1.71 5.02 15.00
CA GLU A 3 0.87 4.38 16.01
C GLU A 3 0.79 5.30 17.24
N LEU A 4 -0.41 5.72 17.58
CA LEU A 4 -0.73 6.62 18.69
C LEU A 4 -1.52 5.85 19.76
N PRO A 5 -1.40 6.21 21.03
CA PRO A 5 -2.18 5.58 22.10
C PRO A 5 -3.68 5.82 21.91
N ASP A 6 -4.46 5.03 22.64
CA ASP A 6 -5.92 5.02 22.67
C ASP A 6 -6.58 4.76 21.30
N PRO A 7 -7.47 3.77 21.19
CA PRO A 7 -8.19 3.53 19.95
C PRO A 7 -9.19 4.65 19.69
N VAL A 8 -9.40 5.00 18.42
CA VAL A 8 -10.52 5.84 18.02
C VAL A 8 -11.84 5.08 18.17
N SER A 9 -12.89 5.77 18.62
CA SER A 9 -14.06 5.13 19.24
C SER A 9 -15.21 4.76 18.29
N LYS A 10 -15.27 5.31 17.07
CA LYS A 10 -16.40 5.09 16.13
C LYS A 10 -15.99 4.47 14.78
N GLY A 11 -14.89 3.72 14.76
CA GLY A 11 -14.38 3.04 13.56
C GLY A 11 -13.28 3.82 12.85
N CYS A 12 -13.22 3.72 11.52
CA CYS A 12 -12.20 4.39 10.71
C CYS A 12 -12.65 5.79 10.29
N TYR A 13 -11.74 6.77 10.34
CA TYR A 13 -11.99 8.14 9.92
C TYR A 13 -11.19 8.45 8.65
N TYR A 14 -11.84 9.17 7.74
CA TYR A 14 -11.21 9.83 6.60
C TYR A 14 -11.13 11.32 6.91
N LEU A 15 -9.93 11.87 6.84
CA LEU A 15 -9.64 13.27 7.05
C LEU A 15 -9.02 13.86 5.78
N GLU A 16 -9.23 15.15 5.56
CA GLU A 16 -8.50 15.90 4.56
C GLU A 16 -7.59 16.89 5.28
N SER A 17 -6.30 16.84 4.97
CA SER A 17 -5.30 17.74 5.54
C SER A 17 -5.71 19.21 5.28
N PRO A 18 -5.78 20.06 6.32
CA PRO A 18 -6.12 21.47 6.14
C PRO A 18 -5.14 22.25 5.27
N THR A 19 -3.90 21.75 5.08
CA THR A 19 -2.84 22.45 4.35
C THR A 19 -2.82 22.12 2.86
N ASP A 20 -3.19 20.89 2.48
CA ASP A 20 -3.03 20.39 1.11
C ASP A 20 -4.15 19.45 0.63
N GLN A 21 -5.23 19.32 1.41
CA GLN A 21 -6.43 18.52 1.10
C GLN A 21 -6.16 17.03 0.86
N ARG A 22 -5.00 16.53 1.30
CA ARG A 22 -4.66 15.13 1.13
C ARG A 22 -5.43 14.25 2.11
N ALA A 23 -5.86 13.10 1.61
CA ALA A 23 -6.53 12.08 2.40
C ALA A 23 -5.60 11.45 3.45
N ILE A 24 -6.01 11.53 4.72
CA ILE A 24 -5.38 10.87 5.86
C ILE A 24 -6.42 9.97 6.53
N PHE A 25 -6.03 8.74 6.81
CA PHE A 25 -6.84 7.76 7.52
C PHE A 25 -6.41 7.65 8.98
N VAL A 26 -7.41 7.57 9.86
CA VAL A 26 -7.25 7.27 11.28
C VAL A 26 -8.02 5.99 11.58
N ILE A 27 -7.33 4.94 11.99
CA ILE A 27 -7.86 3.58 12.00
C ILE A 27 -7.59 2.92 13.36
N PRO A 28 -8.57 2.27 14.01
CA PRO A 28 -8.31 1.41 15.17
C PRO A 28 -7.31 0.31 14.81
N TRP A 29 -6.23 0.18 15.58
CA TRP A 29 -5.11 -0.68 15.25
C TRP A 29 -4.55 -1.36 16.51
N LYS A 30 -4.80 -2.67 16.68
CA LYS A 30 -4.25 -3.47 17.79
C LYS A 30 -4.49 -2.89 19.20
N GLY A 31 -5.61 -2.21 19.42
CA GLY A 31 -5.90 -1.53 20.70
C GLY A 31 -5.41 -0.09 20.77
N HIS A 32 -4.73 0.39 19.74
CA HIS A 32 -4.22 1.74 19.55
C HIS A 32 -4.87 2.41 18.32
N THR A 33 -4.31 3.51 17.87
CA THR A 33 -4.71 4.22 16.64
C THR A 33 -3.57 4.25 15.64
N MET A 34 -3.83 3.84 14.40
CA MET A 34 -2.91 4.01 13.28
C MET A 34 -3.31 5.24 12.44
N LEU A 35 -2.32 6.07 12.11
CA LEU A 35 -2.46 7.31 11.37
C LEU A 35 -1.57 7.30 10.11
N GLY A 36 -2.11 7.74 8.97
CA GLY A 36 -1.33 7.87 7.73
C GLY A 36 -2.17 8.15 6.49
N THR A 37 -1.57 8.43 5.33
CA THR A 37 -0.13 8.38 5.00
C THR A 37 0.36 9.68 4.40
N THR A 38 1.67 9.85 4.36
CA THR A 38 2.36 10.89 3.59
C THR A 38 2.72 10.42 2.18
N GLU A 39 3.19 11.35 1.34
CA GLU A 39 3.94 11.04 0.12
C GLU A 39 5.12 12.01 0.06
N THR A 40 6.32 11.43 0.09
CA THR A 40 7.59 12.11 -0.12
C THR A 40 8.35 11.32 -1.19
N VAL A 41 9.06 12.01 -2.08
CA VAL A 41 9.95 11.34 -3.04
C VAL A 41 11.14 10.77 -2.29
N HIS A 42 11.40 9.48 -2.44
CA HIS A 42 12.54 8.78 -1.87
C HIS A 42 13.60 8.56 -2.95
N HIS A 43 14.84 8.93 -2.66
CA HIS A 43 15.95 8.85 -3.62
C HIS A 43 17.01 7.81 -3.25
N GLN A 44 16.96 7.28 -2.02
CA GLN A 44 17.91 6.28 -1.54
C GLN A 44 17.43 4.87 -1.88
N ALA A 45 18.26 3.87 -1.61
CA ALA A 45 17.88 2.48 -1.74
C ALA A 45 16.69 2.15 -0.79
N PRO A 46 15.81 1.20 -1.16
CA PRO A 46 14.57 0.92 -0.42
C PRO A 46 14.76 0.55 1.06
N GLU A 47 15.85 -0.13 1.38
CA GLU A 47 16.21 -0.56 2.74
C GLU A 47 16.43 0.61 3.72
N PHE A 48 16.67 1.82 3.19
CA PHE A 48 16.82 3.05 3.98
C PHE A 48 15.50 3.82 4.15
N ALA A 49 14.37 3.32 3.65
CA ALA A 49 13.08 3.97 3.86
C ALA A 49 12.72 3.99 5.35
N ARG A 50 12.66 5.18 5.93
CA ARG A 50 12.31 5.41 7.34
C ARG A 50 11.33 6.58 7.44
N PRO A 51 10.47 6.61 8.48
CA PRO A 51 9.68 7.80 8.77
C PRO A 51 10.58 9.02 8.93
N LEU A 52 10.17 10.15 8.35
CA LEU A 52 10.89 11.42 8.49
C LEU A 52 10.20 12.29 9.54
N GLU A 53 10.97 13.06 10.31
CA GLU A 53 10.43 13.98 11.32
C GLU A 53 9.37 14.93 10.74
N LYS A 54 9.62 15.48 9.56
CA LYS A 54 8.65 16.33 8.84
C LYS A 54 7.33 15.63 8.52
N GLU A 55 7.39 14.33 8.23
CA GLU A 55 6.20 13.51 7.92
C GLU A 55 5.44 13.17 9.20
N GLN A 56 6.16 12.92 10.29
CA GLN A 56 5.59 12.75 11.61
C GLN A 56 4.85 14.02 12.05
N SER A 57 5.51 15.18 12.04
CA SER A 57 4.90 16.46 12.42
C SER A 57 3.67 16.76 11.58
N TYR A 58 3.75 16.60 10.24
CA TYR A 58 2.62 16.78 9.34
C TYR A 58 1.41 15.92 9.74
N LEU A 59 1.63 14.64 10.04
CA LEU A 59 0.54 13.75 10.44
C LEU A 59 -0.06 14.16 11.80
N LEU A 60 0.78 14.50 12.77
CA LEU A 60 0.34 14.92 14.11
C LEU A 60 -0.44 16.25 14.05
N ASP A 61 0.00 17.22 13.24
CA ASP A 61 -0.70 18.50 13.05
C ASP A 61 -2.09 18.28 12.46
N VAL A 62 -2.21 17.44 11.43
CA VAL A 62 -3.52 17.06 10.85
C VAL A 62 -4.37 16.34 11.90
N TYR A 63 -3.80 15.41 12.65
CA TYR A 63 -4.54 14.67 13.68
C TYR A 63 -5.07 15.60 14.77
N GLN A 64 -4.23 16.49 15.28
CA GLN A 64 -4.56 17.41 16.38
C GLN A 64 -5.56 18.49 15.96
N HIS A 65 -5.61 18.84 14.66
CA HIS A 65 -6.67 19.70 14.12
C HIS A 65 -8.07 19.10 14.31
N PHE A 66 -8.24 17.79 14.05
CA PHE A 66 -9.54 17.12 14.15
C PHE A 66 -9.80 16.49 15.53
N PHE A 67 -8.74 16.19 16.29
CA PHE A 67 -8.79 15.55 17.61
C PHE A 67 -7.97 16.33 18.65
N PRO A 68 -8.33 17.58 18.96
CA PRO A 68 -7.48 18.50 19.74
C PRO A 68 -7.17 18.03 21.16
N ASN A 69 -8.01 17.16 21.74
CA ASN A 69 -7.87 16.66 23.11
C ASN A 69 -7.26 15.24 23.18
N ARG A 70 -6.79 14.68 22.07
CA ARG A 70 -6.17 13.35 22.05
C ARG A 70 -4.65 13.45 22.10
N SER A 71 -4.02 12.43 22.69
CA SER A 71 -2.56 12.34 22.77
C SER A 71 -1.92 12.24 21.39
N THR A 72 -0.78 12.89 21.23
CA THR A 72 0.09 12.84 20.05
C THR A 72 1.40 12.10 20.34
N GLU A 73 1.47 11.37 21.45
CA GLU A 73 2.58 10.45 21.74
C GLU A 73 2.67 9.39 20.64
N VAL A 74 3.87 9.20 20.08
CA VAL A 74 4.12 8.19 19.04
C VAL A 74 4.69 6.94 19.69
N LEU A 75 3.91 5.87 19.70
CA LEU A 75 4.30 4.56 20.25
C LEU A 75 5.18 3.77 19.28
N ASP A 76 4.84 3.83 17.98
CA ASP A 76 5.61 3.19 16.92
C ASP A 76 5.42 3.97 15.60
N GLN A 77 6.33 3.76 14.66
CA GLN A 77 6.28 4.37 13.34
C GLN A 77 6.99 3.53 12.28
N TRP A 78 6.42 3.50 11.09
CA TRP A 78 7.00 2.77 9.95
C TRP A 78 6.74 3.47 8.64
N ALA A 79 7.65 3.22 7.70
CA ALA A 79 7.58 3.71 6.33
C ALA A 79 7.53 2.53 5.35
N GLY A 80 6.93 2.79 4.19
CA GLY A 80 6.92 1.87 3.07
C GLY A 80 7.00 2.67 1.78
N LEU A 81 7.71 2.14 0.79
CA LEU A 81 7.81 2.76 -0.52
C LEU A 81 6.74 2.22 -1.45
N ARG A 82 6.14 3.10 -2.23
CA ARG A 82 5.26 2.71 -3.34
C ARG A 82 6.11 2.61 -4.60
N VAL A 83 6.12 1.45 -5.24
CA VAL A 83 6.67 1.31 -6.58
C VAL A 83 5.67 1.91 -7.56
N LEU A 84 6.00 3.06 -8.13
CA LEU A 84 5.19 3.72 -9.15
C LEU A 84 5.94 3.65 -10.48
N PRO A 85 5.26 3.37 -11.60
CA PRO A 85 5.89 3.47 -12.92
C PRO A 85 6.52 4.85 -13.10
N ALA A 86 7.70 4.89 -13.73
CA ALA A 86 8.35 6.15 -14.07
C ALA A 86 7.43 6.93 -15.01
N ALA A 87 7.04 8.14 -14.59
CA ALA A 87 6.29 9.08 -15.39
C ALA A 87 6.81 10.48 -15.09
N THR A 88 6.87 11.34 -16.11
CA THR A 88 7.19 12.76 -15.95
C THR A 88 6.04 13.45 -15.20
N GLY A 89 6.29 13.99 -14.00
CA GLY A 89 5.29 14.75 -13.20
C GLY A 89 5.18 14.40 -11.71
N ALA A 90 4.36 15.17 -10.98
CA ALA A 90 4.14 15.05 -9.53
C ALA A 90 3.60 13.65 -9.13
N ALA A 91 4.16 13.07 -8.06
CA ALA A 91 3.88 11.69 -7.64
C ALA A 91 2.39 11.40 -7.41
N PHE A 92 1.64 12.37 -6.85
CA PHE A 92 0.21 12.26 -6.54
C PHE A 92 -0.69 12.04 -7.78
N LYS A 93 -0.27 12.55 -8.96
CA LYS A 93 -1.04 12.49 -10.22
C LYS A 93 -0.69 11.30 -11.12
N ARG A 94 0.23 10.41 -10.71
CA ARG A 94 0.70 9.30 -11.54
C ARG A 94 -0.35 8.19 -11.63
N SER A 95 -0.48 7.57 -12.81
CA SER A 95 -1.35 6.40 -13.00
C SER A 95 -0.92 5.29 -12.04
N ARG A 96 -1.87 4.85 -11.21
CA ARG A 96 -1.69 3.75 -10.24
C ARG A 96 -1.95 2.38 -10.87
N GLU A 97 -2.06 2.31 -12.19
CA GLU A 97 -2.31 1.06 -12.90
C GLU A 97 -1.08 0.14 -12.84
N THR A 98 -1.35 -1.16 -12.68
CA THR A 98 -0.33 -2.19 -12.73
C THR A 98 0.12 -2.39 -14.17
N GLN A 99 1.41 -2.24 -14.42
CA GLN A 99 1.99 -2.55 -15.73
C GLN A 99 2.64 -3.93 -15.70
N LEU A 100 2.41 -4.71 -16.76
CA LEU A 100 2.87 -6.09 -16.90
C LEU A 100 3.64 -6.28 -18.22
N PRO A 101 4.77 -5.58 -18.44
CA PRO A 101 5.54 -5.75 -19.67
C PRO A 101 6.20 -7.13 -19.72
N VAL A 102 6.35 -7.62 -20.95
CA VAL A 102 6.94 -8.90 -21.28
C VAL A 102 8.08 -8.75 -22.28
N ASP A 103 8.95 -9.73 -22.34
CA ASP A 103 10.04 -9.81 -23.32
C ASP A 103 9.56 -10.11 -24.74
N ASP A 104 8.62 -11.05 -24.92
CA ASP A 104 7.97 -11.37 -26.20
C ASP A 104 6.44 -11.39 -26.05
N PRO A 105 5.66 -10.63 -26.85
CA PRO A 105 4.20 -10.61 -26.76
C PRO A 105 3.49 -11.92 -27.16
N ARG A 106 4.14 -12.80 -27.92
CA ARG A 106 3.57 -14.07 -28.42
C ARG A 106 3.95 -15.25 -27.53
N GLU A 107 5.20 -15.30 -27.09
CA GLU A 107 5.73 -16.37 -26.23
C GLU A 107 6.54 -15.78 -25.07
N PRO A 108 5.89 -15.08 -24.11
CA PRO A 108 6.59 -14.38 -23.03
C PRO A 108 7.30 -15.34 -22.08
N ARG A 109 8.60 -15.15 -21.85
CA ARG A 109 9.40 -15.95 -20.90
C ARG A 109 9.80 -15.14 -19.68
N ILE A 110 9.77 -13.82 -19.79
CA ILE A 110 10.02 -12.87 -18.70
C ILE A 110 8.82 -11.94 -18.63
N LEU A 111 8.21 -11.83 -17.45
CA LEU A 111 7.18 -10.85 -17.15
C LEU A 111 7.62 -10.05 -15.94
N SER A 112 7.60 -8.72 -16.07
CA SER A 112 7.84 -7.80 -14.95
C SER A 112 6.52 -7.27 -14.41
N ILE A 113 6.48 -6.96 -13.10
CA ILE A 113 5.30 -6.36 -12.45
C ILE A 113 5.72 -4.99 -11.91
N PHE A 114 5.14 -3.92 -12.46
CA PHE A 114 5.36 -2.55 -11.98
C PHE A 114 4.08 -2.00 -11.34
N GLY A 115 4.21 -1.56 -10.09
CA GLY A 115 3.08 -1.10 -9.29
C GLY A 115 2.16 -2.23 -8.84
N GLY A 116 0.88 -1.89 -8.66
CA GLY A 116 -0.12 -2.80 -8.09
C GLY A 116 -0.52 -2.44 -6.67
N LYS A 117 -1.81 -2.67 -6.38
CA LYS A 117 -2.38 -2.48 -5.05
C LYS A 117 -2.58 -3.84 -4.41
N LEU A 118 -2.36 -3.91 -3.10
CA LEU A 118 -2.66 -5.12 -2.32
C LEU A 118 -4.11 -5.57 -2.55
N THR A 119 -5.07 -4.66 -2.63
CA THR A 119 -6.48 -4.99 -2.87
C THR A 119 -6.76 -5.63 -4.24
N ALA A 120 -5.88 -5.44 -5.22
CA ALA A 120 -6.03 -5.97 -6.58
C ALA A 120 -5.17 -7.21 -6.86
N TYR A 121 -4.37 -7.67 -5.88
CA TYR A 121 -3.33 -8.68 -6.09
C TYR A 121 -3.85 -9.95 -6.79
N ARG A 122 -5.02 -10.46 -6.38
CA ARG A 122 -5.62 -11.69 -6.94
C ARG A 122 -5.94 -11.53 -8.42
N ALA A 123 -6.55 -10.40 -8.79
CA ALA A 123 -6.91 -10.12 -10.18
C ALA A 123 -5.66 -9.87 -11.04
N THR A 124 -4.64 -9.21 -10.49
CA THR A 124 -3.33 -9.06 -11.14
C THR A 124 -2.67 -10.41 -11.38
N ALA A 125 -2.65 -11.30 -10.39
CA ALA A 125 -2.08 -12.63 -10.54
C ALA A 125 -2.80 -13.46 -11.62
N GLU A 126 -4.14 -13.36 -11.69
CA GLU A 126 -4.92 -14.01 -12.75
C GLU A 126 -4.56 -13.48 -14.15
N LYS A 127 -4.32 -12.17 -14.28
CA LYS A 127 -3.81 -11.58 -15.54
C LYS A 127 -2.42 -12.08 -15.88
N VAL A 128 -1.50 -12.14 -14.91
CA VAL A 128 -0.12 -12.64 -15.11
C VAL A 128 -0.14 -14.07 -15.66
N VAL A 129 -0.92 -14.97 -15.06
CA VAL A 129 -1.04 -16.36 -15.54
C VAL A 129 -1.61 -16.41 -16.96
N LYS A 130 -2.60 -15.57 -17.27
CA LYS A 130 -3.18 -15.49 -18.63
C LYS A 130 -2.16 -15.00 -19.66
N ILE A 131 -1.34 -14.01 -19.32
CA ILE A 131 -0.29 -13.48 -20.20
C ILE A 131 0.76 -14.55 -20.48
N LEU A 132 1.18 -15.29 -19.45
CA LEU A 132 2.20 -16.34 -19.57
C LEU A 132 1.68 -17.64 -20.19
N ALA A 133 0.37 -17.81 -20.34
CA ALA A 133 -0.25 -19.05 -20.80
C ALA A 133 0.34 -19.63 -22.11
N PRO A 134 0.69 -18.82 -23.16
CA PRO A 134 1.29 -19.35 -24.38
C PRO A 134 2.65 -20.04 -24.18
N SER A 135 3.39 -19.65 -23.15
CA SER A 135 4.74 -20.16 -22.86
C SER A 135 4.75 -21.29 -21.83
N LEU A 136 3.60 -21.59 -21.24
CA LEU A 136 3.46 -22.62 -20.21
C LEU A 136 2.97 -23.94 -20.84
N PRO A 137 3.38 -25.09 -20.29
CA PRO A 137 2.81 -26.37 -20.69
C PRO A 137 1.29 -26.39 -20.52
N GLN A 138 0.60 -27.12 -21.39
CA GLN A 138 -0.84 -27.35 -21.26
C GLN A 138 -1.15 -27.98 -19.90
N ARG A 139 -2.07 -27.36 -19.16
CA ARG A 139 -2.53 -27.84 -17.85
C ARG A 139 -4.03 -27.73 -17.74
N ASN A 140 -4.64 -28.75 -17.14
CA ASN A 140 -6.06 -28.70 -16.78
C ASN A 140 -6.25 -27.76 -15.60
N ARG A 141 -7.15 -26.79 -15.75
CA ARG A 141 -7.52 -25.89 -14.66
C ARG A 141 -8.30 -26.67 -13.60
N ILE A 142 -7.72 -26.84 -12.42
CA ILE A 142 -8.35 -27.57 -11.31
C ILE A 142 -9.07 -26.67 -10.30
N ALA A 143 -8.87 -25.34 -10.37
CA ALA A 143 -9.48 -24.40 -9.43
C ALA A 143 -9.61 -22.97 -9.97
N ARG A 144 -10.42 -22.15 -9.30
CA ARG A 144 -10.55 -20.71 -9.55
C ARG A 144 -10.17 -19.91 -8.32
N THR A 145 -9.22 -18.97 -8.45
CA THR A 145 -8.70 -18.21 -7.31
C THR A 145 -9.73 -17.31 -6.63
N ASN A 146 -10.86 -17.02 -7.28
CA ASN A 146 -11.99 -16.29 -6.68
C ASN A 146 -12.92 -17.18 -5.83
N GLN A 147 -12.75 -18.50 -5.88
CA GLN A 147 -13.55 -19.49 -5.14
C GLN A 147 -12.70 -20.27 -4.13
N LEU A 148 -11.36 -20.15 -4.21
CA LEU A 148 -10.45 -20.82 -3.29
C LEU A 148 -10.29 -20.01 -2.00
N PRO A 149 -10.67 -20.56 -0.83
CA PRO A 149 -10.40 -19.92 0.44
C PRO A 149 -8.90 -19.99 0.76
N LEU A 150 -8.32 -18.87 1.17
CA LEU A 150 -6.97 -18.87 1.74
C LEU A 150 -7.04 -19.41 3.17
N LYS A 151 -6.22 -20.41 3.47
CA LYS A 151 -6.05 -20.92 4.82
C LYS A 151 -4.87 -20.18 5.47
N PRO A 152 -5.04 -19.62 6.69
CA PRO A 152 -3.90 -19.12 7.44
C PRO A 152 -2.87 -20.22 7.60
N VAL A 153 -1.59 -19.90 7.39
CA VAL A 153 -0.52 -20.78 7.86
C VAL A 153 -0.61 -20.77 9.39
N PRO A 154 -0.64 -21.93 10.07
CA PRO A 154 -0.63 -21.96 11.53
C PRO A 154 0.53 -21.11 12.03
N ASN A 155 0.29 -20.23 13.02
CA ASN A 155 1.32 -19.37 13.58
C ASN A 155 2.57 -20.21 13.88
N GLN A 156 3.66 -19.94 13.16
CA GLN A 156 4.97 -20.34 13.63
C GLN A 156 5.28 -19.37 14.77
N SER A 157 5.03 -19.84 15.99
CA SER A 157 5.41 -19.19 17.25
C SER A 157 6.89 -18.90 17.31
#